data_AF-A0A7K2XAT6-F1
#
_entry.id   AF-A0A7K2XAT6-F1
#
_cell.length_a   1.000
_cell.length_b   1.000
_cell.length_c   1.000
_cell.angle_alpha   90.00
_cell.angle_beta   90.00
_cell.angle_gamma   90.00
#
_symmetry.space_group_name_H-M   'P 1'
#
loop_
_entity.id
_entity.type
_entity.pdbx_description
1 polymer ?
#
loop_
_entity_poly.entity_id
_entity_poly.type
_entity_poly.pdbx_seq_one_letter_code
_entity_poly.pdbx_strand_id
1 'polypeptide(L)'
;ATVYRRCPGIVTFAEESTAWDGVTRPTDQVGPGGFGGLGFGMKWNMGWMHDSLEYVQKEPVHRKYHHNEMTFSMVYAYSENYILPISHDEVVHGKRSLVSKMPGDWWQQRANHRAYLGYMWAHPGKQLLYMGQEFAQGGEWSADQGPDWWLLDPAYGAADDHRGVQNLVRDLNAVYTASPSLWERDTSPEGFEWVVGDAADDNVFAFLRFDGLGSPLLAVSNFSPVVRHDYRLGVPDTFAAWTEVLNTDAGRYGGSDVVGTDPVKTESVPWHGRPSSVRMTLPPLATVWFRPA
;
A
#
# COMPACT_ATOMS: atom_id res chain seq x y z
N ALA A 1 -6.35 25.70 -15.96
CA ALA A 1 -7.51 26.27 -15.24
C ALA A 1 -8.89 26.11 -15.90
N THR A 2 -9.04 26.20 -17.24
CA THR A 2 -10.38 26.26 -17.88
C THR A 2 -11.32 25.09 -17.52
N VAL A 3 -10.80 23.86 -17.46
CA VAL A 3 -11.59 22.65 -17.16
C VAL A 3 -12.21 22.73 -15.76
N TYR A 4 -11.40 22.97 -14.72
CA TYR A 4 -11.90 23.13 -13.34
C TYR A 4 -12.90 24.28 -13.16
N ARG A 5 -12.70 25.40 -13.88
CA ARG A 5 -13.63 26.53 -13.82
C ARG A 5 -15.00 26.20 -14.42
N ARG A 6 -15.04 25.41 -15.51
CA ARG A 6 -16.29 25.07 -16.20
C ARG A 6 -16.97 23.84 -15.60
N CYS A 7 -16.21 22.94 -15.01
CA CYS A 7 -16.70 21.69 -14.43
C CYS A 7 -16.11 21.50 -13.01
N PRO A 8 -16.62 22.19 -11.98
CA PRO A 8 -16.15 22.00 -10.61
C PRO A 8 -16.32 20.54 -10.15
N GLY A 9 -15.33 20.01 -9.42
CA GLY A 9 -15.34 18.64 -8.87
C GLY A 9 -14.78 17.55 -9.78
N ILE A 10 -14.43 17.85 -11.04
CA ILE A 10 -13.64 16.94 -11.87
C ILE A 10 -12.22 16.80 -11.32
N VAL A 11 -11.48 15.78 -11.76
CA VAL A 11 -10.04 15.63 -11.49
C VAL A 11 -9.33 15.44 -12.82
N THR A 12 -8.20 16.12 -13.01
CA THR A 12 -7.28 15.89 -14.12
C THR A 12 -6.03 15.16 -13.64
N PHE A 13 -5.59 14.20 -14.43
CA PHE A 13 -4.45 13.34 -14.12
C PHE A 13 -3.31 13.61 -15.10
N ALA A 14 -2.08 13.62 -14.61
CA ALA A 14 -0.88 13.65 -15.43
C ALA A 14 0.00 12.43 -15.12
N GLU A 15 0.50 11.79 -16.17
CA GLU A 15 1.72 10.98 -16.11
C GLU A 15 2.85 11.88 -16.61
N GLU A 16 3.85 12.09 -15.78
CA GLU A 16 4.97 12.97 -16.09
C GLU A 16 6.23 12.35 -15.48
N SER A 17 7.09 11.86 -16.37
CA SER A 17 8.21 10.97 -16.04
C SER A 17 9.56 11.69 -15.92
N THR A 18 9.54 13.03 -15.93
CA THR A 18 10.67 13.87 -15.53
C THR A 18 10.45 14.42 -14.11
N ALA A 19 11.47 15.03 -13.53
CA ALA A 19 11.37 15.66 -12.21
C ALA A 19 10.80 17.10 -12.31
N TRP A 20 9.80 17.33 -13.17
CA TRP A 20 9.20 18.66 -13.34
C TRP A 20 8.47 19.10 -12.07
N ASP A 21 8.81 20.29 -11.57
CA ASP A 21 8.19 20.86 -10.37
C ASP A 21 6.84 21.54 -10.68
N GLY A 22 5.81 21.25 -9.88
CA GLY A 22 4.54 21.95 -9.91
C GLY A 22 3.54 21.41 -10.92
N VAL A 23 3.56 20.10 -11.19
CA VAL A 23 2.58 19.46 -12.09
C VAL A 23 1.15 19.62 -11.55
N THR A 24 0.96 19.39 -10.25
CA THR A 24 -0.34 19.50 -9.57
C THR A 24 -0.58 20.85 -8.90
N ARG A 25 0.40 21.77 -8.99
CA ARG A 25 0.28 23.13 -8.49
C ARG A 25 -0.73 23.94 -9.32
N PRO A 26 -1.56 24.80 -8.70
CA PRO A 26 -2.43 25.72 -9.41
C PRO A 26 -1.70 26.61 -10.43
N THR A 27 -2.34 26.90 -11.56
CA THR A 27 -1.73 27.65 -12.69
C THR A 27 -1.40 29.11 -12.38
N ASP A 28 -1.98 29.67 -11.32
CA ASP A 28 -1.75 31.03 -10.82
C ASP A 28 -0.62 31.09 -9.77
N GLN A 29 -0.08 29.95 -9.36
CA GLN A 29 1.02 29.88 -8.41
C GLN A 29 2.35 29.60 -9.12
N VAL A 30 3.41 30.26 -8.65
CA VAL A 30 4.79 30.08 -9.12
C VAL A 30 5.57 29.38 -8.02
N GLY A 31 6.31 28.33 -8.39
CA GLY A 31 7.12 27.56 -7.47
C GLY A 31 8.45 28.22 -7.10
N PRO A 32 9.18 27.61 -6.15
CA PRO A 32 10.53 28.07 -5.78
C PRO A 32 11.51 28.10 -6.95
N GLY A 33 11.34 27.22 -7.95
CA GLY A 33 12.15 27.17 -9.16
C GLY A 33 11.78 28.21 -10.23
N GLY A 34 10.81 29.09 -9.98
CA GLY A 34 10.34 30.10 -10.93
C GLY A 34 9.36 29.59 -12.00
N PHE A 35 9.08 28.28 -12.03
CA PHE A 35 8.09 27.68 -12.91
C PHE A 35 6.67 27.84 -12.34
N GLY A 36 5.71 28.19 -13.21
CA GLY A 36 4.28 28.18 -12.88
C GLY A 36 3.74 26.76 -12.77
N GLY A 37 2.66 26.58 -12.02
CA GLY A 37 1.98 25.29 -11.95
C GLY A 37 1.31 24.89 -13.26
N LEU A 38 1.30 23.58 -13.60
CA LEU A 38 0.59 23.07 -14.77
C LEU A 38 -0.93 22.94 -14.52
N GLY A 39 -1.35 22.88 -13.26
CA GLY A 39 -2.74 22.83 -12.84
C GLY A 39 -3.43 21.48 -13.04
N PHE A 40 -2.69 20.38 -13.00
CA PHE A 40 -3.29 19.05 -12.87
C PHE A 40 -3.83 18.83 -11.46
N GLY A 41 -4.79 17.93 -11.30
CA GLY A 41 -5.33 17.57 -9.98
C GLY A 41 -4.44 16.57 -9.26
N MET A 42 -3.93 15.59 -10.00
CA MET A 42 -3.03 14.55 -9.49
C MET A 42 -1.95 14.17 -10.50
N LYS A 43 -0.83 13.66 -10.00
CA LYS A 43 0.30 13.13 -10.77
C LYS A 43 0.53 11.66 -10.42
N TRP A 44 0.85 10.84 -11.41
CA TRP A 44 1.30 9.46 -11.17
C TRP A 44 2.65 9.46 -10.47
N ASN A 45 2.76 8.74 -9.35
CA ASN A 45 4.01 8.55 -8.63
C ASN A 45 4.82 7.41 -9.24
N MET A 46 5.45 7.70 -10.38
CA MET A 46 6.27 6.72 -11.10
C MET A 46 7.49 6.26 -10.28
N GLY A 47 8.04 7.13 -9.44
CA GLY A 47 9.15 6.79 -8.52
C GLY A 47 8.72 5.75 -7.49
N TRP A 48 7.61 5.98 -6.78
CA TRP A 48 7.03 5.00 -5.87
C TRP A 48 6.73 3.67 -6.57
N MET A 49 6.15 3.71 -7.78
CA MET A 49 5.82 2.51 -8.53
C MET A 49 7.08 1.69 -8.83
N HIS A 50 8.12 2.34 -9.35
CA HIS A 50 9.38 1.68 -9.69
C HIS A 50 10.08 1.10 -8.46
N ASP A 51 10.31 1.92 -7.44
CA ASP A 51 11.06 1.53 -6.24
C ASP A 51 10.32 0.41 -5.49
N SER A 52 9.00 0.54 -5.32
CA SER A 52 8.23 -0.45 -4.56
C SER A 52 8.08 -1.78 -5.31
N LEU A 53 7.94 -1.76 -6.64
CA LEU A 53 7.94 -2.97 -7.46
C LEU A 53 9.32 -3.63 -7.49
N GLU A 54 10.40 -2.86 -7.57
CA GLU A 54 11.76 -3.39 -7.51
C GLU A 54 12.00 -4.10 -6.17
N TYR A 55 11.58 -3.51 -5.06
CA TYR A 55 11.72 -4.10 -3.72
C TYR A 55 10.99 -5.45 -3.60
N VAL A 56 9.70 -5.51 -3.96
CA VAL A 56 8.88 -6.73 -3.78
C VAL A 56 9.26 -7.86 -4.74
N GLN A 57 9.89 -7.55 -5.88
CA GLN A 57 10.43 -8.56 -6.80
C GLN A 57 11.67 -9.29 -6.25
N LYS A 58 12.36 -8.71 -5.27
CA LYS A 58 13.55 -9.33 -4.67
C LYS A 58 13.16 -10.44 -3.71
N GLU A 59 13.91 -11.53 -3.76
CA GLU A 59 13.87 -12.59 -2.76
C GLU A 59 13.94 -12.00 -1.34
N PRO A 60 13.13 -12.45 -0.37
CA PRO A 60 13.04 -11.84 0.96
C PRO A 60 14.37 -11.68 1.70
N VAL A 61 15.32 -12.59 1.46
CA VAL A 61 16.67 -12.53 2.05
C VAL A 61 17.51 -11.34 1.56
N HIS A 62 17.19 -10.79 0.37
CA HIS A 62 17.90 -9.66 -0.22
C HIS A 62 17.21 -8.32 0.08
N ARG A 63 15.94 -8.32 0.47
CA ARG A 63 15.14 -7.09 0.71
C ARG A 63 15.76 -6.14 1.72
N LYS A 64 16.50 -6.63 2.72
CA LYS A 64 17.20 -5.78 3.70
C LYS A 64 18.19 -4.79 3.07
N TYR A 65 18.81 -5.15 1.93
CA TYR A 65 19.75 -4.28 1.22
C TYR A 65 19.07 -3.18 0.40
N HIS A 66 17.75 -3.25 0.31
CA HIS A 66 16.89 -2.42 -0.55
C HIS A 66 15.75 -1.79 0.25
N HIS A 67 15.81 -1.83 1.58
CA HIS A 67 14.72 -1.36 2.45
C HIS A 67 14.36 0.12 2.21
N ASN A 68 15.34 0.92 1.78
CA ASN A 68 15.14 2.32 1.40
C ASN A 68 14.26 2.52 0.16
N GLU A 69 14.15 1.55 -0.75
CA GLU A 69 13.29 1.64 -1.94
C GLU A 69 11.81 1.85 -1.53
N MET A 70 11.38 1.21 -0.44
CA MET A 70 10.01 1.36 0.07
C MET A 70 9.79 2.68 0.83
N THR A 71 10.83 3.26 1.44
CA THR A 71 10.70 4.46 2.29
C THR A 71 11.03 5.76 1.55
N PHE A 72 11.80 5.70 0.46
CA PHE A 72 12.30 6.89 -0.24
C PHE A 72 11.19 7.75 -0.83
N SER A 73 10.10 7.13 -1.31
CA SER A 73 8.94 7.86 -1.83
C SER A 73 8.35 8.87 -0.83
N MET A 74 8.46 8.60 0.48
CA MET A 74 7.98 9.50 1.53
C MET A 74 8.80 10.78 1.66
N VAL A 75 10.03 10.83 1.14
CA VAL A 75 10.86 12.05 1.11
C VAL A 75 10.20 13.13 0.25
N TYR A 76 9.47 12.73 -0.79
CA TYR A 76 8.82 13.64 -1.72
C TYR A 76 7.30 13.44 -1.84
N ALA A 77 6.67 12.56 -1.05
CA ALA A 77 5.25 12.23 -1.15
C ALA A 77 4.28 13.43 -1.03
N TYR A 78 4.76 14.59 -0.55
CA TYR A 78 3.96 15.82 -0.39
C TYR A 78 4.35 16.94 -1.36
N SER A 79 5.25 16.68 -2.32
CA SER A 79 5.61 17.68 -3.34
C SER A 79 4.53 17.83 -4.41
N GLU A 80 3.72 16.79 -4.62
CA GLU A 80 2.63 16.73 -5.59
C GLU A 80 1.45 15.93 -5.00
N ASN A 81 0.27 16.10 -5.59
CA ASN A 81 -0.89 15.25 -5.25
C ASN A 81 -0.78 13.90 -5.98
N TYR A 82 -0.27 12.89 -5.30
CA TYR A 82 0.05 11.62 -5.97
C TYR A 82 -1.10 10.62 -6.08
N ILE A 83 -1.11 9.92 -7.22
CA ILE A 83 -1.68 8.58 -7.38
C ILE A 83 -0.53 7.58 -7.35
N LEU A 84 -0.74 6.42 -6.75
CA LEU A 84 0.13 5.26 -6.73
C LEU A 84 -0.35 4.31 -7.85
N PRO A 85 0.32 4.25 -9.02
CA PRO A 85 -0.18 3.49 -10.15
C PRO A 85 0.47 2.12 -10.25
N ILE A 86 -0.35 1.09 -10.43
CA ILE A 86 0.02 -0.18 -11.06
C ILE A 86 -0.80 -0.29 -12.33
N SER A 87 -0.29 0.32 -13.40
CA SER A 87 -1.00 0.46 -14.67
C SER A 87 -0.76 -0.72 -15.61
N HIS A 88 -1.42 -0.69 -16.77
CA HIS A 88 -1.22 -1.65 -17.85
C HIS A 88 0.23 -1.77 -18.33
N ASP A 89 0.99 -0.68 -18.35
CA ASP A 89 2.37 -0.66 -18.82
C ASP A 89 3.32 -1.49 -17.96
N GLU A 90 2.93 -1.80 -16.72
CA GLU A 90 3.73 -2.59 -15.80
C GLU A 90 3.49 -4.09 -15.90
N VAL A 91 2.51 -4.53 -16.70
CA VAL A 91 2.09 -5.94 -16.79
C VAL A 91 2.07 -6.49 -18.22
N VAL A 92 2.92 -5.92 -19.09
CA VAL A 92 3.10 -6.28 -20.50
C VAL A 92 4.59 -6.32 -20.88
N HIS A 93 4.86 -6.72 -22.13
CA HIS A 93 6.18 -6.61 -22.78
C HIS A 93 7.32 -7.31 -22.01
N GLY A 94 7.03 -8.47 -21.41
CA GLY A 94 8.03 -9.26 -20.67
C GLY A 94 8.20 -8.81 -19.22
N LYS A 95 7.48 -7.79 -18.76
CA LYS A 95 7.51 -7.33 -17.36
C LYS A 95 6.77 -8.26 -16.40
N ARG A 96 5.98 -9.22 -16.90
CA ARG A 96 5.11 -10.13 -16.13
C ARG A 96 3.95 -9.43 -15.41
N SER A 97 2.89 -10.18 -15.08
CA SER A 97 1.83 -9.70 -14.20
C SER A 97 2.32 -9.47 -12.77
N LEU A 98 1.56 -8.73 -11.96
CA LEU A 98 1.94 -8.36 -10.60
C LEU A 98 2.22 -9.59 -9.71
N VAL A 99 1.40 -10.64 -9.78
CA VAL A 99 1.66 -11.86 -8.99
C VAL A 99 2.91 -12.60 -9.47
N SER A 100 3.13 -12.64 -10.79
CA SER A 100 4.27 -13.33 -11.43
C SER A 100 5.60 -12.59 -11.30
N LYS A 101 5.58 -11.34 -10.80
CA LYS A 101 6.76 -10.58 -10.36
C LYS A 101 7.28 -11.05 -9.00
N MET A 102 6.40 -11.58 -8.15
CA MET A 102 6.76 -11.92 -6.77
C MET A 102 7.67 -13.17 -6.73
N PRO A 103 8.62 -13.24 -5.78
CA PRO A 103 9.47 -14.41 -5.59
C PRO A 103 8.74 -15.54 -4.87
N GLY A 104 9.35 -16.73 -4.90
CA GLY A 104 8.89 -17.90 -4.15
C GLY A 104 7.90 -18.79 -4.90
N ASP A 105 7.33 -19.75 -4.16
CA ASP A 105 6.28 -20.64 -4.67
C ASP A 105 4.94 -19.91 -4.88
N TRP A 106 3.94 -20.60 -5.45
CA TRP A 106 2.64 -20.00 -5.75
C TRP A 106 1.92 -19.39 -4.53
N TRP A 107 2.10 -19.99 -3.34
CA TRP A 107 1.51 -19.44 -2.12
C TRP A 107 2.23 -18.15 -1.73
N GLN A 108 3.57 -18.15 -1.75
CA GLN A 108 4.39 -16.98 -1.44
C GLN A 108 4.19 -15.83 -2.43
N GLN A 109 4.02 -16.13 -3.72
CA GLN A 109 3.74 -15.13 -4.75
C GLN A 109 2.44 -14.38 -4.46
N ARG A 110 1.37 -15.11 -4.15
CA ARG A 110 0.10 -14.49 -3.76
C ARG A 110 0.16 -13.79 -2.42
N ALA A 111 0.88 -14.33 -1.43
CA ALA A 111 1.06 -13.66 -0.14
C ALA A 111 1.76 -12.31 -0.31
N ASN A 112 2.86 -12.26 -1.08
CA ASN A 112 3.52 -11.01 -1.44
C ASN A 112 2.60 -10.05 -2.20
N HIS A 113 1.83 -10.55 -3.17
CA HIS A 113 0.85 -9.75 -3.90
C HIS A 113 -0.17 -9.11 -2.93
N ARG A 114 -0.75 -9.90 -2.02
CA ARG A 114 -1.72 -9.41 -1.03
C ARG A 114 -1.11 -8.40 -0.06
N ALA A 115 0.08 -8.67 0.46
CA ALA A 115 0.82 -7.73 1.31
C ALA A 115 1.13 -6.43 0.57
N TYR A 116 1.60 -6.51 -0.67
CA TYR A 116 1.91 -5.33 -1.47
C TYR A 116 0.68 -4.45 -1.71
N LEU A 117 -0.48 -5.06 -2.03
CA LEU A 117 -1.73 -4.30 -2.15
C LEU A 117 -2.17 -3.69 -0.82
N GLY A 118 -2.04 -4.41 0.29
CA GLY A 118 -2.32 -3.88 1.64
C GLY A 118 -1.40 -2.70 2.00
N TYR A 119 -0.13 -2.75 1.61
CA TYR A 119 0.81 -1.64 1.76
C TYR A 119 0.42 -0.46 0.87
N MET A 120 0.16 -0.70 -0.42
CA MET A 120 -0.23 0.31 -1.41
C MET A 120 -1.48 1.08 -1.01
N TRP A 121 -2.50 0.41 -0.48
CA TRP A 121 -3.73 1.06 -0.01
C TRP A 121 -3.53 1.89 1.27
N ALA A 122 -2.56 1.52 2.10
CA ALA A 122 -2.25 2.26 3.32
C ALA A 122 -1.27 3.41 3.11
N HIS A 123 -0.44 3.35 2.07
CA HIS A 123 0.54 4.39 1.74
C HIS A 123 -0.16 5.69 1.32
N PRO A 124 0.37 6.89 1.70
CA PRO A 124 -0.18 8.16 1.23
C PRO A 124 -0.24 8.26 -0.29
N GLY A 125 -1.39 8.69 -0.81
CA GLY A 125 -1.70 8.80 -2.24
C GLY A 125 -2.95 8.01 -2.64
N LYS A 126 -3.56 8.37 -3.78
CA LYS A 126 -4.72 7.62 -4.30
C LYS A 126 -4.28 6.36 -5.04
N GLN A 127 -5.12 5.33 -5.14
CA GLN A 127 -4.75 4.04 -5.73
C GLN A 127 -5.23 3.91 -7.17
N LEU A 128 -4.40 3.29 -8.02
CA LEU A 128 -4.80 2.82 -9.35
C LEU A 128 -4.24 1.41 -9.57
N LEU A 129 -5.12 0.44 -9.79
CA LEU A 129 -4.76 -0.96 -10.07
C LEU A 129 -5.41 -1.39 -11.38
N TYR A 130 -4.59 -1.87 -12.32
CA TYR A 130 -5.08 -2.32 -13.63
C TYR A 130 -5.82 -3.66 -13.55
N MET A 131 -6.76 -3.87 -14.46
CA MET A 131 -7.58 -5.10 -14.52
C MET A 131 -6.71 -6.36 -14.68
N GLY A 132 -7.19 -7.46 -14.12
CA GLY A 132 -6.45 -8.72 -14.01
C GLY A 132 -5.60 -8.83 -12.75
N GLN A 133 -5.14 -7.70 -12.20
CA GLN A 133 -4.30 -7.73 -11.00
C GLN A 133 -5.14 -7.97 -9.75
N GLU A 134 -6.41 -7.55 -9.74
CA GLU A 134 -7.33 -7.71 -8.60
C GLU A 134 -7.67 -9.16 -8.26
N PHE A 135 -7.42 -10.10 -9.17
CA PHE A 135 -7.59 -11.55 -8.92
C PHE A 135 -6.31 -12.34 -9.18
N ALA A 136 -5.15 -11.67 -9.16
CA ALA A 136 -3.85 -12.28 -9.38
C ALA A 136 -3.77 -13.12 -10.67
N GLN A 137 -4.11 -12.52 -11.81
CA GLN A 137 -3.86 -13.13 -13.11
C GLN A 137 -2.38 -13.46 -13.29
N GLY A 138 -2.06 -14.70 -13.68
CA GLY A 138 -0.68 -15.15 -13.86
C GLY A 138 -0.02 -14.66 -15.16
N GLY A 139 -0.76 -14.70 -16.27
CA GLY A 139 -0.28 -14.22 -17.57
C GLY A 139 -0.20 -12.69 -17.65
N GLU A 140 0.70 -12.19 -18.50
CA GLU A 140 0.71 -10.77 -18.89
C GLU A 140 -0.63 -10.37 -19.52
N TRP A 141 -0.95 -9.07 -19.44
CA TRP A 141 -2.14 -8.56 -20.08
C TRP A 141 -2.04 -8.71 -21.60
N SER A 142 -3.11 -9.23 -22.22
CA SER A 142 -3.29 -9.29 -23.66
C SER A 142 -4.49 -8.44 -24.05
N ALA A 143 -4.25 -7.43 -24.92
CA ALA A 143 -5.33 -6.62 -25.47
C ALA A 143 -6.32 -7.43 -26.33
N ASP A 144 -5.84 -8.52 -26.95
CA ASP A 144 -6.66 -9.37 -27.82
C ASP A 144 -7.56 -10.33 -27.02
N GLN A 145 -7.10 -10.81 -25.85
CA GLN A 145 -7.82 -11.80 -25.04
C GLN A 145 -8.61 -11.18 -23.88
N GLY A 146 -8.20 -9.98 -23.40
CA GLY A 146 -8.74 -9.38 -22.18
C GLY A 146 -8.29 -10.11 -20.91
N PRO A 147 -8.97 -9.88 -19.76
CA PRO A 147 -8.66 -10.57 -18.51
C PRO A 147 -9.00 -12.07 -18.56
N ASP A 148 -8.19 -12.89 -17.89
CA ASP A 148 -8.32 -14.36 -17.80
C ASP A 148 -9.45 -14.77 -16.84
N TRP A 149 -10.71 -14.44 -17.18
CA TRP A 149 -11.87 -14.70 -16.32
C TRP A 149 -12.09 -16.18 -15.97
N TRP A 150 -11.56 -17.09 -16.78
CA TRP A 150 -11.59 -18.54 -16.52
C TRP A 150 -10.85 -18.93 -15.24
N LEU A 151 -9.92 -18.10 -14.75
CA LEU A 151 -9.26 -18.29 -13.45
C LEU A 151 -10.23 -18.18 -12.26
N LEU A 152 -11.39 -17.54 -12.46
CA LEU A 152 -12.45 -17.47 -11.46
C LEU A 152 -13.51 -18.56 -11.65
N ASP A 153 -13.45 -19.37 -12.70
CA ASP A 153 -14.43 -20.42 -12.93
C ASP A 153 -14.37 -21.48 -11.80
N PRO A 154 -15.47 -21.80 -11.10
CA PRO A 154 -15.48 -22.84 -10.06
C PRO A 154 -14.97 -24.21 -10.52
N ALA A 155 -14.96 -24.51 -11.82
CA ALA A 155 -14.38 -25.74 -12.37
C ALA A 155 -12.85 -25.72 -12.43
N TYR A 156 -12.21 -24.55 -12.33
CA TYR A 156 -10.75 -24.43 -12.29
C TYR A 156 -10.21 -24.76 -10.90
N GLY A 157 -9.25 -25.69 -10.82
CA GLY A 157 -8.77 -26.25 -9.55
C GLY A 157 -8.11 -25.25 -8.58
N ALA A 158 -7.67 -24.08 -9.09
CA ALA A 158 -7.12 -23.01 -8.27
C ALA A 158 -8.02 -21.76 -8.21
N ALA A 159 -9.31 -21.87 -8.55
CA ALA A 159 -10.20 -20.71 -8.59
C ALA A 159 -10.32 -19.99 -7.23
N ASP A 160 -10.30 -20.73 -6.13
CA ASP A 160 -10.34 -20.16 -4.77
C ASP A 160 -9.13 -19.27 -4.48
N ASP A 161 -7.97 -19.56 -5.08
CA ASP A 161 -6.76 -18.77 -4.92
C ASP A 161 -6.90 -17.37 -5.52
N HIS A 162 -7.53 -17.28 -6.70
CA HIS A 162 -7.79 -16.03 -7.41
C HIS A 162 -8.95 -15.25 -6.77
N ARG A 163 -10.01 -15.96 -6.38
CA ARG A 163 -11.14 -15.39 -5.62
C ARG A 163 -10.68 -14.83 -4.28
N GLY A 164 -9.71 -15.44 -3.62
CA GLY A 164 -9.12 -14.94 -2.39
C GLY A 164 -8.51 -13.53 -2.55
N VAL A 165 -7.76 -13.30 -3.63
CA VAL A 165 -7.19 -11.98 -3.94
C VAL A 165 -8.30 -10.98 -4.33
N GLN A 166 -9.29 -11.41 -5.11
CA GLN A 166 -10.44 -10.58 -5.45
C GLN A 166 -11.24 -10.14 -4.20
N ASN A 167 -11.44 -11.05 -3.26
CA ASN A 167 -12.07 -10.77 -1.98
C ASN A 167 -11.24 -9.79 -1.16
N LEU A 168 -9.91 -9.91 -1.18
CA LEU A 168 -9.04 -8.93 -0.53
C LEU A 168 -9.22 -7.55 -1.14
N VAL A 169 -9.20 -7.40 -2.48
CA VAL A 169 -9.37 -6.08 -3.12
C VAL A 169 -10.73 -5.47 -2.80
N ARG A 170 -11.79 -6.28 -2.75
CA ARG A 170 -13.12 -5.84 -2.29
C ARG A 170 -13.06 -5.30 -0.85
N ASP A 171 -12.44 -6.06 0.06
CA ASP A 171 -12.38 -5.71 1.48
C ASP A 171 -11.43 -4.52 1.72
N LEU A 172 -10.32 -4.40 0.98
CA LEU A 172 -9.43 -3.23 0.95
C LEU A 172 -10.21 -1.96 0.60
N ASN A 173 -11.02 -1.99 -0.46
CA ASN A 173 -11.83 -0.85 -0.88
C ASN A 173 -12.91 -0.49 0.15
N ALA A 174 -13.55 -1.49 0.76
CA ALA A 174 -14.54 -1.27 1.81
C ALA A 174 -13.91 -0.64 3.07
N VAL A 175 -12.78 -1.16 3.53
CA VAL A 175 -12.07 -0.62 4.70
C VAL A 175 -11.49 0.76 4.39
N TYR A 176 -10.91 0.97 3.21
CA TYR A 176 -10.38 2.27 2.76
C TYR A 176 -11.43 3.37 2.83
N THR A 177 -12.58 3.16 2.19
CA THR A 177 -13.67 4.14 2.21
C THR A 177 -14.21 4.40 3.62
N ALA A 178 -14.20 3.39 4.49
CA ALA A 178 -14.62 3.49 5.89
C ALA A 178 -13.54 3.96 6.89
N SER A 179 -12.28 4.20 6.48
CA SER A 179 -11.26 4.87 7.32
C SER A 179 -10.83 6.20 6.71
N PRO A 180 -11.36 7.32 7.20
CA PRO A 180 -10.91 8.65 6.78
C PRO A 180 -9.39 8.87 6.87
N SER A 181 -8.73 8.21 7.82
CA SER A 181 -7.27 8.28 7.99
C SER A 181 -6.48 7.85 6.75
N LEU A 182 -7.04 6.98 5.91
CA LEU A 182 -6.39 6.48 4.71
C LEU A 182 -6.48 7.43 3.51
N TRP A 183 -7.31 8.48 3.55
CA TRP A 183 -7.56 9.31 2.37
C TRP A 183 -7.78 10.80 2.60
N GLU A 184 -8.15 11.25 3.80
CA GLU A 184 -8.42 12.68 4.06
C GLU A 184 -7.17 13.56 3.96
N ARG A 185 -6.02 13.03 4.41
CA ARG A 185 -4.77 13.79 4.55
C ARG A 185 -3.62 13.24 3.69
N ASP A 186 -3.91 12.65 2.53
CA ASP A 186 -2.87 12.09 1.64
C ASP A 186 -1.82 13.12 1.19
N THR A 187 -2.19 14.40 1.11
CA THR A 187 -1.34 15.49 0.60
C THR A 187 -0.79 16.37 1.71
N SER A 188 -0.87 15.93 2.96
CA SER A 188 -0.45 16.67 4.15
C SER A 188 0.51 15.81 4.98
N PRO A 189 1.71 16.33 5.35
CA PRO A 189 2.66 15.60 6.19
C PRO A 189 2.07 15.12 7.52
N GLU A 190 1.09 15.85 8.07
CA GLU A 190 0.37 15.53 9.29
C GLU A 190 -0.54 14.28 9.16
N GLY A 191 -0.74 13.77 7.94
CA GLY A 191 -1.52 12.57 7.64
C GLY A 191 -0.76 11.26 7.82
N PHE A 192 0.54 11.29 8.11
CA PHE A 192 1.40 10.11 8.16
C PHE A 192 2.53 10.26 9.20
N GLU A 193 2.88 9.16 9.86
CA GLU A 193 4.07 9.11 10.71
C GLU A 193 4.70 7.71 10.70
N TRP A 194 6.01 7.61 10.48
CA TRP A 194 6.72 6.34 10.63
C TRP A 194 6.72 5.89 12.09
N VAL A 195 6.37 4.62 12.32
CA VAL A 195 6.59 3.93 13.60
C VAL A 195 7.89 3.15 13.54
N VAL A 196 8.14 2.45 12.43
CA VAL A 196 9.42 1.83 12.10
C VAL A 196 9.58 1.81 10.58
N GLY A 197 10.64 2.45 10.10
CA GLY A 197 10.99 2.49 8.68
C GLY A 197 12.42 2.02 8.40
N ASP A 198 13.12 1.55 9.44
CA ASP A 198 14.52 1.14 9.44
C ASP A 198 14.72 -0.32 9.90
N ALA A 199 13.63 -1.08 10.05
CA ALA A 199 13.66 -2.50 10.40
C ALA A 199 14.00 -3.40 9.19
N ALA A 200 15.12 -3.07 8.53
CA ALA A 200 15.60 -3.73 7.32
C ALA A 200 15.91 -5.21 7.52
N ASP A 201 16.57 -5.57 8.63
CA ASP A 201 16.85 -6.97 8.97
C ASP A 201 15.56 -7.77 9.17
N ASP A 202 14.45 -7.09 9.50
CA ASP A 202 13.17 -7.72 9.70
C ASP A 202 12.28 -7.78 8.45
N ASN A 203 12.57 -6.96 7.44
CA ASN A 203 11.66 -6.62 6.34
C ASN A 203 10.31 -6.10 6.83
N VAL A 204 10.31 -5.32 7.92
CA VAL A 204 9.09 -4.77 8.52
C VAL A 204 8.99 -3.27 8.28
N PHE A 205 7.82 -2.82 7.86
CA PHE A 205 7.45 -1.40 7.82
C PHE A 205 6.22 -1.20 8.69
N ALA A 206 6.24 -0.20 9.57
CA ALA A 206 5.05 0.21 10.29
C ALA A 206 4.92 1.73 10.30
N PHE A 207 3.71 2.22 10.09
CA PHE A 207 3.40 3.64 10.11
C PHE A 207 1.97 3.89 10.54
N LEU A 208 1.73 5.11 11.04
CA LEU A 208 0.42 5.63 11.35
C LEU A 208 -0.08 6.48 10.18
N ARG A 209 -1.38 6.40 9.93
CA ARG A 209 -2.15 7.29 9.06
C ARG A 209 -3.15 8.05 9.91
N PHE A 210 -3.34 9.34 9.68
CA PHE A 210 -4.20 10.19 10.50
C PHE A 210 -5.31 10.85 9.69
N ASP A 211 -6.51 10.90 10.26
CA ASP A 211 -7.63 11.65 9.70
C ASP A 211 -7.62 13.14 10.06
N GLY A 212 -8.63 13.87 9.60
CA GLY A 212 -8.88 15.29 9.90
C GLY A 212 -9.00 15.63 11.38
N LEU A 213 -9.34 14.66 12.23
CA LEU A 213 -9.52 14.80 13.67
C LEU A 213 -8.32 14.27 14.48
N GLY A 214 -7.33 13.67 13.82
CA GLY A 214 -6.16 13.07 14.45
C GLY A 214 -6.36 11.61 14.92
N SER A 215 -7.44 10.93 14.50
CA SER A 215 -7.62 9.50 14.78
C SER A 215 -6.66 8.68 13.90
N PRO A 216 -5.84 7.79 14.48
CA PRO A 216 -4.87 7.01 13.74
C PRO A 216 -5.45 5.72 13.16
N LEU A 217 -4.81 5.23 12.11
CA LEU A 217 -4.77 3.83 11.69
C LEU A 217 -3.30 3.39 11.66
N LEU A 218 -2.99 2.27 12.32
CA LEU A 218 -1.67 1.65 12.29
C LEU A 218 -1.63 0.62 11.16
N ALA A 219 -0.76 0.80 10.19
CA ALA A 219 -0.47 -0.18 9.15
C ALA A 219 0.89 -0.83 9.40
N VAL A 220 0.94 -2.15 9.37
CA VAL A 220 2.18 -2.92 9.56
C VAL A 220 2.31 -3.93 8.43
N SER A 221 3.44 -3.91 7.72
CA SER A 221 3.74 -4.83 6.63
C SER A 221 4.98 -5.64 6.96
N ASN A 222 4.84 -6.97 7.02
CA ASN A 222 5.93 -7.91 7.13
C ASN A 222 6.20 -8.54 5.76
N PHE A 223 7.27 -8.11 5.09
CA PHE A 223 7.70 -8.65 3.81
C PHE A 223 8.72 -9.80 3.97
N SER A 224 8.77 -10.43 5.14
CA SER A 224 9.48 -11.69 5.39
C SER A 224 8.51 -12.88 5.38
N PRO A 225 8.91 -14.07 4.86
CA PRO A 225 8.13 -15.31 5.00
C PRO A 225 8.16 -15.87 6.44
N VAL A 226 8.89 -15.22 7.36
CA VAL A 226 8.98 -15.63 8.75
C VAL A 226 7.90 -14.91 9.57
N VAL A 227 7.13 -15.70 10.33
CA VAL A 227 6.18 -15.18 11.33
C VAL A 227 6.96 -14.50 12.45
N ARG A 228 6.55 -13.29 12.83
CA ARG A 228 7.19 -12.54 13.93
C ARG A 228 6.26 -12.51 15.13
N HIS A 229 6.54 -13.38 16.10
CA HIS A 229 5.82 -13.38 17.38
C HIS A 229 6.33 -12.26 18.29
N ASP A 230 5.44 -11.78 19.17
CA ASP A 230 5.76 -10.76 20.18
C ASP A 230 6.45 -9.50 19.62
N TYR A 231 6.15 -9.14 18.36
CA TYR A 231 6.75 -7.99 17.70
C TYR A 231 6.23 -6.71 18.35
N ARG A 232 7.15 -5.88 18.86
CA ARG A 232 6.81 -4.67 19.60
C ARG A 232 6.83 -3.45 18.69
N LEU A 233 5.76 -2.67 18.73
CA LEU A 233 5.63 -1.41 18.00
C LEU A 233 5.22 -0.28 18.94
N GLY A 234 5.89 0.86 18.86
CA GLY A 234 5.47 2.06 19.58
C GLY A 234 4.14 2.58 19.02
N VAL A 235 3.23 3.00 19.90
CA VAL A 235 1.92 3.57 19.54
C VAL A 235 1.60 4.80 20.40
N PRO A 236 0.67 5.67 19.98
CA PRO A 236 0.12 6.71 20.85
C PRO A 236 -0.42 6.12 22.17
N ASP A 237 -0.14 6.77 23.28
CA ASP A 237 -0.56 6.37 24.64
C ASP A 237 -2.02 6.72 24.96
N THR A 238 -2.68 7.45 24.07
CA THR A 238 -4.07 7.88 24.20
C THR A 238 -5.08 6.76 24.02
N PHE A 239 -4.68 5.59 23.50
CA PHE A 239 -5.59 4.48 23.18
C PHE A 239 -5.25 3.24 23.99
N ALA A 240 -6.25 2.67 24.66
CA ALA A 240 -6.07 1.51 25.54
C ALA A 240 -5.89 0.18 24.76
N ALA A 241 -6.45 0.08 23.56
CA ALA A 241 -6.38 -1.10 22.73
C ALA A 241 -6.56 -0.77 21.24
N TRP A 242 -6.15 -1.70 20.39
CA TRP A 242 -6.16 -1.61 18.94
C TRP A 242 -6.86 -2.84 18.36
N THR A 243 -7.88 -2.63 17.54
CA THR A 243 -8.63 -3.70 16.87
C THR A 243 -8.07 -3.93 15.47
N GLU A 244 -7.83 -5.19 15.12
CA GLU A 244 -7.45 -5.59 13.76
C GLU A 244 -8.63 -5.37 12.80
N VAL A 245 -8.43 -4.54 11.77
CA VAL A 245 -9.47 -4.25 10.76
C VAL A 245 -9.17 -4.87 9.40
N LEU A 246 -7.92 -5.29 9.18
CA LEU A 246 -7.49 -6.00 7.98
C LEU A 246 -6.30 -6.90 8.34
N ASN A 247 -6.34 -8.13 7.84
CA ASN A 247 -5.19 -9.03 7.81
C ASN A 247 -5.15 -9.77 6.48
N THR A 248 -4.15 -9.44 5.66
CA THR A 248 -3.96 -10.01 4.32
C THR A 248 -3.56 -11.49 4.33
N ASP A 249 -3.21 -12.06 5.49
CA ASP A 249 -2.95 -13.49 5.69
C ASP A 249 -4.19 -14.30 6.11
N ALA A 250 -5.36 -13.67 6.23
CA ALA A 250 -6.59 -14.40 6.50
C ALA A 250 -6.86 -15.47 5.42
N GLY A 251 -7.31 -16.66 5.82
CA GLY A 251 -7.54 -17.82 4.97
C GLY A 251 -8.61 -17.57 3.92
N ARG A 252 -9.57 -16.66 4.19
CA ARG A 252 -10.54 -16.18 3.18
C ARG A 252 -9.89 -15.49 1.97
N TYR A 253 -8.62 -15.08 2.10
CA TYR A 253 -7.81 -14.53 1.02
C TYR A 253 -6.74 -15.51 0.50
N GLY A 254 -6.69 -16.74 1.03
CA GLY A 254 -5.68 -17.75 0.73
C GLY A 254 -4.35 -17.55 1.47
N GLY A 255 -4.38 -16.94 2.66
CA GLY A 255 -3.23 -16.90 3.58
C GLY A 255 -3.17 -18.09 4.52
N SER A 256 -2.24 -18.03 5.48
CA SER A 256 -1.97 -19.08 6.47
C SER A 256 -2.81 -19.00 7.75
N ASP A 257 -3.70 -18.02 7.86
CA ASP A 257 -4.53 -17.78 9.06
C ASP A 257 -3.69 -17.57 10.33
N VAL A 258 -2.50 -16.97 10.20
CA VAL A 258 -1.76 -16.53 11.38
C VAL A 258 -2.48 -15.32 11.97
N VAL A 259 -3.02 -15.51 13.16
CA VAL A 259 -3.78 -14.50 13.91
C VAL A 259 -3.09 -14.18 15.24
N GLY A 260 -3.24 -12.93 15.69
CA GLY A 260 -2.78 -12.47 17.00
C GLY A 260 -3.91 -12.40 18.03
N THR A 261 -3.58 -11.83 19.20
CA THR A 261 -4.60 -11.40 20.16
C THR A 261 -5.34 -10.19 19.60
N ASP A 262 -6.68 -10.22 19.59
CA ASP A 262 -7.52 -9.10 19.17
C ASP A 262 -8.60 -8.82 20.24
N PRO A 263 -8.76 -7.57 20.71
CA PRO A 263 -7.93 -6.41 20.41
C PRO A 263 -6.54 -6.49 21.07
N VAL A 264 -5.54 -5.89 20.42
CA VAL A 264 -4.17 -5.77 20.95
C VAL A 264 -4.12 -4.67 22.00
N LYS A 265 -3.76 -5.01 23.24
CA LYS A 265 -3.71 -4.05 24.35
C LYS A 265 -2.45 -3.20 24.31
N THR A 266 -2.62 -1.90 24.56
CA THR A 266 -1.51 -0.97 24.75
C THR A 266 -0.85 -1.23 26.11
N GLU A 267 0.47 -1.28 26.12
CA GLU A 267 1.32 -1.41 27.31
C GLU A 267 2.08 -0.11 27.54
N SER A 268 2.21 0.31 28.81
CA SER A 268 3.06 1.46 29.21
C SER A 268 4.55 1.08 29.20
N VAL A 269 5.02 0.56 28.07
CA VAL A 269 6.40 0.16 27.80
C VAL A 269 6.90 1.03 26.64
N PRO A 270 7.90 1.90 26.86
CA PRO A 270 8.42 2.76 25.81
C PRO A 270 9.06 1.97 24.67
N TRP A 271 8.79 2.37 23.42
CA TRP A 271 9.35 1.76 22.21
C TRP A 271 9.28 2.72 21.03
N HIS A 272 10.24 2.64 20.09
CA HIS A 272 10.32 3.52 18.90
C HIS A 272 10.08 5.01 19.19
N GLY A 273 10.67 5.53 20.27
CA GLY A 273 10.54 6.93 20.68
C GLY A 273 9.17 7.32 21.29
N ARG A 274 8.27 6.36 21.52
CA ARG A 274 6.95 6.57 22.12
C ARG A 274 6.88 6.02 23.54
N PRO A 275 6.03 6.60 24.43
CA PRO A 275 5.91 6.15 25.81
C PRO A 275 5.16 4.83 25.97
N SER A 276 4.35 4.45 24.98
CA SER A 276 3.55 3.22 24.98
C SER A 276 3.82 2.37 23.73
N SER A 277 3.55 1.08 23.84
CA SER A 277 3.73 0.13 22.74
C SER A 277 2.71 -1.01 22.81
N VAL A 278 2.61 -1.74 21.72
CA VAL A 278 1.80 -2.96 21.59
C VAL A 278 2.69 -4.14 21.24
N ARG A 279 2.28 -5.35 21.61
CA ARG A 279 2.90 -6.61 21.16
C ARG A 279 1.91 -7.37 20.29
N MET A 280 2.34 -7.74 19.08
CA MET A 280 1.49 -8.45 18.13
C MET A 280 2.27 -9.56 17.42
N THR A 281 1.53 -10.51 16.86
CA THR A 281 2.09 -11.48 15.91
C THR A 281 1.95 -10.90 14.50
N LEU A 282 3.06 -10.75 13.78
CA LEU A 282 3.04 -10.35 12.38
C LEU A 282 3.00 -11.61 11.50
N PRO A 283 1.94 -11.79 10.69
CA PRO A 283 1.85 -12.91 9.76
C PRO A 283 2.96 -12.84 8.70
N PRO A 284 3.28 -13.98 8.04
CA PRO A 284 4.34 -14.03 7.05
C PRO A 284 3.85 -13.43 5.72
N LEU A 285 4.67 -12.58 5.08
CA LEU A 285 4.34 -11.93 3.80
C LEU A 285 2.94 -11.31 3.82
N ALA A 286 2.70 -10.43 4.79
CA ALA A 286 1.38 -9.87 5.05
C ALA A 286 1.45 -8.42 5.50
N THR A 287 0.42 -7.67 5.13
CA THR A 287 0.05 -6.40 5.75
C THR A 287 -1.17 -6.58 6.64
N VAL A 288 -1.11 -5.98 7.83
CA VAL A 288 -2.19 -5.90 8.81
C VAL A 288 -2.48 -4.44 9.16
N TRP A 289 -3.74 -4.09 9.37
CA TRP A 289 -4.17 -2.75 9.77
C TRP A 289 -4.92 -2.81 11.10
N PHE A 290 -4.65 -1.82 11.95
CA PHE A 290 -5.33 -1.66 13.23
C PHE A 290 -5.90 -0.27 13.40
N ARG A 291 -7.03 -0.17 14.09
CA ARG A 291 -7.62 1.10 14.54
C ARG A 291 -7.78 1.08 16.06
N PRO A 292 -7.82 2.25 16.73
CA PRO A 292 -8.24 2.30 18.13
C PRO A 292 -9.57 1.56 18.34
N ALA A 293 -9.65 0.79 19.43
CA ALA A 293 -10.84 0.02 19.84
C ALA A 293 -11.93 0.90 20.49
#